data_AF-M7XC31-F1
#
_entry.id   AF-M7XC31-F1
#
_cell.length_a   1.000
_cell.length_b   1.000
_cell.length_c   1.000
_cell.angle_alpha   90.00
_cell.angle_beta   90.00
_cell.angle_gamma   90.00
#
_symmetry.space_group_name_H-M   'P 1'
#
loop_
_entity.id
_entity.type
_entity.pdbx_description
1 polymer ?
#
loop_
_entity_poly.entity_id
_entity_poly.type
_entity_poly.pdbx_seq_one_letter_code
_entity_poly.pdbx_strand_id
1 'polypeptide(L)'
;MVIGGGSHPIDWVGTSPVFYEGRDSVKAKFSTFSRVAPKKTTVGHDVWIGQNALIKQGVSIGTGAVIGMGSVVTKDVPPYAIFAGNPAKLVRFRFDEIIIERLLSSKWWELDEDTLTRAAVHIKDPLAFLKFLE
;
A
#
# COMPACT_ATOMS: atom_id res chain seq x y z
N MET A 1 -0.45 13.01 -4.32
CA MET A 1 -0.03 11.65 -3.94
C MET A 1 0.72 11.04 -5.12
N VAL A 2 1.77 10.28 -4.86
CA VAL A 2 2.49 9.52 -5.90
C VAL A 2 2.62 8.08 -5.42
N ILE A 3 2.26 7.12 -6.27
CA ILE A 3 2.36 5.69 -5.99
C ILE A 3 3.14 5.04 -7.12
N GLY A 4 4.18 4.27 -6.79
CA GLY A 4 4.84 3.43 -7.78
C GLY A 4 5.81 4.14 -8.73
N GLY A 5 6.37 5.28 -8.32
CA GLY A 5 7.36 6.01 -9.14
C GLY A 5 8.55 5.15 -9.56
N GLY A 6 8.97 5.26 -10.83
CA GLY A 6 10.02 4.41 -11.40
C GLY A 6 11.38 4.57 -10.74
N SER A 7 12.16 3.49 -10.68
CA SER A 7 13.53 3.47 -10.15
C SER A 7 14.59 3.34 -11.25
N HIS A 8 15.79 3.81 -10.94
CA HIS A 8 16.99 3.61 -11.75
C HIS A 8 17.92 2.59 -11.06
N PRO A 9 18.75 1.84 -11.81
CA PRO A 9 19.85 1.08 -11.21
C PRO A 9 20.74 2.02 -10.40
N ILE A 10 21.05 1.65 -9.16
CA ILE A 10 21.91 2.42 -8.24
C ILE A 10 23.23 1.71 -7.93
N ASP A 11 23.38 0.51 -8.46
CA ASP A 11 24.51 -0.41 -8.35
C ASP A 11 25.39 -0.40 -9.61
N TRP A 12 25.01 0.36 -10.64
CA TRP A 12 25.80 0.59 -11.85
C TRP A 12 26.68 1.83 -11.70
N VAL A 13 27.69 1.98 -12.56
CA VAL A 13 28.58 3.16 -12.57
C VAL A 13 27.82 4.48 -12.79
N GLY A 14 26.66 4.45 -13.46
CA GLY A 14 25.80 5.61 -13.65
C GLY A 14 24.32 5.26 -13.64
N THR A 15 23.48 6.21 -13.19
CA THR A 15 22.02 6.05 -13.10
C THR A 15 21.27 6.54 -14.35
N SER A 16 22.00 7.06 -15.35
CA SER A 16 21.42 7.65 -16.55
C SER A 16 20.67 6.62 -17.40
N PRO A 17 19.48 6.94 -17.93
CA PRO A 17 18.73 6.03 -18.80
C PRO A 17 19.40 5.78 -20.15
N VAL A 18 20.46 6.51 -20.52
CA VAL A 18 21.20 6.26 -21.76
C VAL A 18 21.92 4.90 -21.77
N PHE A 19 22.11 4.27 -20.61
CA PHE A 19 22.89 3.04 -20.48
C PHE A 19 22.06 1.75 -20.42
N TYR A 20 20.73 1.83 -20.47
CA TYR A 20 19.87 0.65 -20.54
C TYR A 20 18.85 0.75 -21.65
N GLU A 21 18.38 -0.41 -22.10
CA GLU A 21 17.37 -0.52 -23.14
C GLU A 21 16.00 -0.03 -22.67
N GLY A 22 15.12 0.23 -23.64
CA GLY A 22 13.73 0.61 -23.40
C GLY A 22 13.44 2.08 -23.73
N ARG A 23 12.13 2.39 -23.71
CA ARG A 23 11.63 3.74 -23.92
C ARG A 23 11.60 4.49 -22.59
N ASP A 24 12.24 5.65 -22.57
CA ASP A 24 12.25 6.57 -21.43
C ASP A 24 12.31 8.02 -21.94
N SER A 25 12.61 8.95 -21.04
CA SER A 25 12.65 10.39 -21.32
C SER A 25 13.82 10.82 -22.22
N VAL A 26 14.75 9.92 -22.57
CA VAL A 26 15.95 10.24 -23.35
C VAL A 26 16.04 9.37 -24.60
N LYS A 27 16.28 9.99 -25.76
CA LYS A 27 16.39 9.27 -27.05
C LYS A 27 17.73 8.57 -27.24
N ALA A 28 18.82 9.17 -26.76
CA ALA A 28 20.17 8.62 -26.93
C ALA A 28 20.37 7.37 -26.08
N LYS A 29 21.01 6.34 -26.65
CA LYS A 29 21.38 5.09 -25.98
C LYS A 29 22.83 4.76 -26.30
N PHE A 30 23.65 4.57 -25.28
CA PHE A 30 25.06 4.18 -25.39
C PHE A 30 25.28 2.69 -25.07
N SER A 31 24.27 2.02 -24.50
CA SER A 31 24.23 0.56 -24.32
C SER A 31 22.80 0.04 -24.26
N THR A 32 22.64 -1.28 -24.39
CA THR A 32 21.34 -1.99 -24.42
C THR A 32 21.22 -2.99 -23.28
N PHE A 33 21.84 -2.71 -22.13
CA PHE A 33 21.69 -3.57 -20.95
C PHE A 33 20.24 -3.55 -20.46
N SER A 34 19.70 -4.72 -20.13
CA SER A 34 18.39 -4.81 -19.49
C SER A 34 18.47 -4.34 -18.04
N ARG A 35 17.42 -3.67 -17.57
CA ARG A 35 17.25 -3.31 -16.16
C ARG A 35 16.10 -4.09 -15.54
N VAL A 36 16.08 -4.16 -14.21
CA VAL A 36 14.97 -4.77 -13.47
C VAL A 36 13.67 -4.08 -13.85
N ALA A 37 12.67 -4.89 -14.18
CA ALA A 37 11.35 -4.40 -14.54
C ALA A 37 10.70 -3.63 -13.38
N PRO A 38 9.85 -2.62 -13.68
CA PRO A 38 8.99 -1.97 -12.71
C PRO A 38 8.29 -2.95 -11.76
N LYS A 39 8.45 -2.79 -10.45
CA LYS A 39 7.74 -3.62 -9.47
C LYS A 39 6.30 -3.14 -9.30
N LYS A 40 5.36 -4.08 -9.19
CA LYS A 40 3.95 -3.77 -8.92
C LYS A 40 3.77 -3.29 -7.47
N THR A 41 3.14 -2.14 -7.30
CA THR A 41 2.67 -1.67 -5.99
C THR A 41 1.24 -2.15 -5.79
N THR A 42 0.92 -2.68 -4.61
CA THR A 42 -0.42 -3.19 -4.29
C THR A 42 -1.01 -2.42 -3.11
N VAL A 43 -2.33 -2.20 -3.15
CA VAL A 43 -3.09 -1.56 -2.08
C VAL A 43 -4.29 -2.45 -1.80
N GLY A 44 -4.43 -2.87 -0.54
CA GLY A 44 -5.54 -3.69 -0.08
C GLY A 44 -6.87 -2.93 0.00
N HIS A 45 -7.87 -3.57 0.59
CA HIS A 45 -9.20 -2.99 0.78
C HIS A 45 -9.20 -2.03 1.99
N ASP A 46 -10.17 -1.11 2.07
CA ASP A 46 -10.33 -0.20 3.23
C ASP A 46 -9.06 0.57 3.63
N VAL A 47 -8.17 0.89 2.67
CA VAL A 47 -6.96 1.66 2.96
C VAL A 47 -7.26 3.14 2.90
N TRP A 48 -6.91 3.88 3.96
CA TRP A 48 -6.96 5.33 3.97
C TRP A 48 -5.57 5.92 3.71
N ILE A 49 -5.41 6.66 2.60
CA ILE A 49 -4.14 7.31 2.24
C ILE A 49 -4.29 8.83 2.37
N GLY A 50 -3.57 9.42 3.30
CA GLY A 50 -3.53 10.85 3.54
C GLY A 50 -2.98 11.64 2.35
N GLN A 51 -3.41 12.88 2.24
CA GLN A 51 -2.94 13.81 1.21
C GLN A 51 -1.40 13.88 1.16
N ASN A 52 -0.84 14.07 -0.03
CA ASN A 52 0.61 14.20 -0.24
C ASN A 52 1.47 13.02 0.24
N ALA A 53 0.89 11.86 0.57
CA ALA A 53 1.67 10.65 0.77
C ALA A 53 2.39 10.22 -0.53
N LEU A 54 3.58 9.66 -0.37
CA LEU A 54 4.45 9.12 -1.42
C LEU A 54 4.73 7.66 -1.12
N ILE A 55 4.37 6.75 -2.03
CA ILE A 55 4.55 5.31 -1.88
C ILE A 55 5.55 4.80 -2.91
N LYS A 56 6.66 4.24 -2.41
CA LYS A 56 7.73 3.67 -3.23
C LYS A 56 7.20 2.52 -4.08
N GLN A 57 7.76 2.39 -5.28
CA GLN A 57 7.49 1.27 -6.17
C GLN A 57 7.80 -0.09 -5.52
N GLY A 58 6.88 -1.04 -5.73
CA GLY A 58 6.99 -2.40 -5.22
C GLY A 58 6.51 -2.60 -3.78
N VAL A 59 6.06 -1.53 -3.11
CA VAL A 59 5.47 -1.62 -1.77
C VAL A 59 4.08 -2.26 -1.83
N SER A 60 3.75 -3.08 -0.83
CA SER A 60 2.40 -3.58 -0.57
C SER A 60 1.80 -2.91 0.66
N ILE A 61 0.60 -2.34 0.51
CA ILE A 61 -0.17 -1.72 1.60
C ILE A 61 -1.30 -2.65 1.99
N GLY A 62 -1.28 -3.19 3.21
CA GLY A 62 -2.26 -4.15 3.69
C GLY A 62 -3.66 -3.57 3.89
N THR A 63 -4.67 -4.44 3.85
CA THR A 63 -6.08 -4.08 4.05
C THR A 63 -6.29 -3.35 5.37
N GLY A 64 -7.13 -2.31 5.37
CA GLY A 64 -7.45 -1.52 6.55
C GLY A 64 -6.33 -0.59 7.02
N ALA A 65 -5.18 -0.54 6.33
CA ALA A 65 -4.06 0.31 6.74
C ALA A 65 -4.36 1.80 6.59
N VAL A 66 -3.66 2.62 7.37
CA VAL A 66 -3.74 4.07 7.32
C VAL A 66 -2.35 4.65 7.06
N ILE A 67 -2.24 5.46 6.02
CA ILE A 67 -1.03 6.21 5.69
C ILE A 67 -1.25 7.69 6.03
N GLY A 68 -0.51 8.22 6.98
CA GLY A 68 -0.61 9.61 7.39
C GLY A 68 -0.26 10.59 6.25
N MET A 69 -0.82 11.80 6.33
CA MET A 69 -0.53 12.88 5.37
C MET A 69 0.99 13.15 5.25
N GLY A 70 1.47 13.39 4.03
CA GLY A 70 2.88 13.70 3.76
C GLY A 70 3.88 12.56 3.99
N SER A 71 3.40 11.34 4.27
CA SER A 71 4.28 10.21 4.59
C SER A 71 5.04 9.68 3.37
N VAL A 72 6.28 9.21 3.58
CA VAL A 72 7.10 8.57 2.54
C VAL A 72 7.27 7.09 2.87
N VAL A 73 6.43 6.27 2.26
CA VAL A 73 6.35 4.83 2.50
C VAL A 73 7.38 4.11 1.63
N THR A 74 8.39 3.52 2.28
CA THR A 74 9.52 2.86 1.61
C THR A 74 9.58 1.35 1.82
N LYS A 75 8.68 0.81 2.66
CA LYS A 75 8.56 -0.61 3.04
C LYS A 75 7.09 -1.01 3.08
N ASP A 76 6.83 -2.30 3.02
CA ASP A 76 5.48 -2.86 3.11
C ASP A 76 4.81 -2.46 4.43
N VAL A 77 3.49 -2.24 4.36
CA VAL A 77 2.66 -1.81 5.49
C VAL A 77 1.71 -2.95 5.83
N PRO A 78 1.77 -3.50 7.07
CA PRO A 78 0.88 -4.56 7.49
C PRO A 78 -0.60 -4.15 7.45
N PRO A 79 -1.54 -5.11 7.36
CA PRO A 79 -2.96 -4.84 7.50
C PRO A 79 -3.29 -4.10 8.80
N TYR A 80 -4.25 -3.19 8.73
CA TYR A 80 -4.73 -2.38 9.87
C TYR A 80 -3.65 -1.56 10.62
N ALA A 81 -2.43 -1.47 10.08
CA ALA A 81 -1.37 -0.66 10.63
C ALA A 81 -1.54 0.82 10.26
N ILE A 82 -1.18 1.71 11.18
CA ILE A 82 -1.11 3.15 10.95
C ILE A 82 0.36 3.51 10.79
N PHE A 83 0.74 4.00 9.61
CA PHE A 83 2.09 4.44 9.28
C PHE A 83 2.13 5.95 9.02
N ALA A 84 3.14 6.63 9.55
CA ALA A 84 3.34 8.06 9.30
C ALA A 84 4.82 8.46 9.28
N GLY A 85 5.12 9.58 8.63
CA GLY A 85 6.44 10.23 8.64
C GLY A 85 7.28 10.02 7.37
N ASN A 86 8.50 10.54 7.38
CA ASN A 86 9.48 10.42 6.29
C ASN A 86 10.86 10.03 6.85
N PRO A 87 11.31 8.77 6.74
CA PRO A 87 10.56 7.64 6.19
C PRO A 87 9.37 7.26 7.09
N ALA A 88 8.30 6.73 6.48
CA ALA A 88 7.12 6.30 7.21
C ALA A 88 7.44 5.12 8.12
N LYS A 89 6.98 5.18 9.37
CA LYS A 89 7.16 4.14 10.39
C LYS A 89 5.82 3.77 11.01
N LEU A 90 5.73 2.57 11.57
CA LEU A 90 4.59 2.14 12.37
C LEU A 90 4.39 3.12 13.54
N VAL A 91 3.18 3.66 13.63
CA VAL A 91 2.72 4.47 14.76
C VAL A 91 2.03 3.56 15.77
N ARG A 92 1.03 2.79 15.30
CA ARG A 92 0.29 1.76 16.06
C ARG A 92 -0.58 0.94 15.10
N PHE A 93 -1.20 -0.12 15.59
CA PHE A 93 -2.30 -0.79 14.90
C PHE A 93 -3.65 -0.12 15.22
N ARG A 94 -4.64 -0.28 14.34
CA ARG A 94 -6.02 0.17 14.56
C ARG A 94 -6.71 -0.63 15.67
N PHE A 95 -6.43 -1.93 15.74
CA PHE A 95 -7.03 -2.90 16.67
C PHE A 95 -5.98 -3.90 17.16
N ASP A 96 -6.36 -4.73 18.13
CA ASP A 96 -5.54 -5.86 18.60
C ASP A 96 -5.47 -6.97 17.53
N GLU A 97 -4.41 -7.77 17.59
CA GLU A 97 -4.09 -8.82 16.60
C GLU A 97 -5.26 -9.77 16.33
N ILE A 98 -5.92 -10.26 17.39
CA ILE A 98 -7.07 -11.16 17.28
C ILE A 98 -8.27 -10.52 16.53
N ILE A 99 -8.48 -9.21 16.68
CA ILE A 99 -9.54 -8.50 15.98
C ILE A 99 -9.15 -8.32 14.50
N ILE A 100 -7.87 -8.01 14.24
CA ILE A 100 -7.34 -7.88 12.87
C ILE A 100 -7.50 -9.19 12.10
N GLU A 101 -7.13 -10.33 12.69
CA GLU A 101 -7.25 -11.65 12.07
C GLU A 101 -8.71 -11.99 11.72
N ARG A 102 -9.64 -11.72 12.64
CA ARG A 102 -11.08 -11.95 12.40
C ARG A 102 -11.64 -11.03 11.32
N LEU A 103 -11.27 -9.75 11.33
CA LEU A 103 -11.67 -8.81 10.28
C LEU A 103 -11.12 -9.22 8.91
N LEU A 104 -9.86 -9.66 8.85
CA LEU A 104 -9.27 -10.16 7.62
C LEU A 104 -9.96 -11.42 7.10
N SER A 105 -10.28 -12.35 8.00
CA SER A 105 -10.93 -13.61 7.68
C SER A 105 -12.38 -13.41 7.20
N SER A 106 -13.08 -12.43 7.77
CA SER A 106 -14.45 -12.10 7.37
C SER A 106 -14.56 -11.60 5.93
N LYS A 107 -13.49 -10.99 5.40
CA LYS A 107 -13.48 -10.26 4.12
C LYS A 107 -14.73 -9.42 3.92
N TRP A 108 -15.13 -8.68 4.95
CA TRP A 108 -16.41 -7.97 4.97
C TRP A 108 -16.60 -7.01 3.76
N TRP A 109 -15.51 -6.53 3.17
CA TRP A 109 -15.51 -5.73 1.94
C TRP A 109 -15.93 -6.48 0.66
N GLU A 110 -16.05 -7.82 0.70
CA GLU A 110 -16.55 -8.67 -0.39
C GLU A 110 -18.04 -9.04 -0.22
N LEU A 111 -18.67 -8.65 0.89
CA LEU A 111 -20.08 -8.97 1.17
C LEU A 111 -21.04 -8.16 0.29
N ASP A 112 -22.25 -8.70 0.11
CA ASP A 112 -23.31 -8.03 -0.63
C ASP A 112 -23.90 -6.82 0.12
N GLU A 113 -24.58 -5.96 -0.62
CA GLU A 113 -25.12 -4.69 -0.09
C GLU A 113 -26.19 -4.90 1.00
N ASP A 114 -27.02 -5.94 0.93
CA ASP A 114 -28.03 -6.22 1.96
C ASP A 114 -27.38 -6.64 3.28
N THR A 115 -26.40 -7.53 3.20
CA THR A 115 -25.59 -7.94 4.36
C THR A 115 -24.85 -6.73 4.97
N LEU A 116 -24.21 -5.89 4.15
CA LEU A 116 -23.52 -4.68 4.61
C LEU A 116 -24.49 -3.67 5.25
N THR A 117 -25.67 -3.47 4.67
CA THR A 117 -26.70 -2.56 5.19
C THR A 117 -27.16 -2.97 6.58
N ARG A 118 -27.39 -4.27 6.79
CA ARG A 118 -27.77 -4.80 8.09
C ARG A 118 -26.60 -4.73 9.10
N ALA A 119 -25.38 -5.01 8.66
CA ALA A 119 -24.19 -4.94 9.50
C ALA A 119 -23.82 -3.49 9.92
N ALA A 120 -24.23 -2.49 9.13
CA ALA A 120 -23.82 -1.09 9.30
C ALA A 120 -24.16 -0.50 10.68
N VAL A 121 -25.21 -1.01 11.36
CA VAL A 121 -25.55 -0.59 12.73
C VAL A 121 -24.45 -0.89 13.75
N HIS A 122 -23.59 -1.86 13.45
CA HIS A 122 -22.48 -2.30 14.29
C HIS A 122 -21.11 -1.69 13.90
N ILE A 123 -21.03 -0.87 12.84
CA ILE A 123 -19.75 -0.46 12.23
C ILE A 123 -18.76 0.24 13.18
N LYS A 124 -19.25 0.83 14.27
CA LYS A 124 -18.43 1.52 15.28
C LYS A 124 -17.76 0.57 16.29
N ASP A 125 -18.25 -0.66 16.41
CA ASP A 125 -17.74 -1.68 17.34
C ASP A 125 -17.30 -2.91 16.54
N PRO A 126 -15.99 -3.15 16.39
CA PRO A 126 -15.49 -4.26 15.59
C PRO A 126 -15.91 -5.63 16.14
N LEU A 127 -16.11 -5.78 17.45
CA LEU A 127 -16.52 -7.05 18.04
C LEU A 127 -18.01 -7.31 17.79
N ALA A 128 -18.86 -6.29 17.93
CA ALA A 128 -20.27 -6.40 17.59
C ALA A 128 -20.47 -6.64 16.09
N PHE A 129 -19.67 -5.98 15.25
CA PHE A 129 -19.70 -6.17 13.80
C PHE A 129 -19.30 -7.58 13.41
N LEU A 130 -18.19 -8.09 13.95
CA LEU A 130 -17.75 -9.47 13.71
C LEU A 130 -18.78 -10.50 14.20
N LYS A 131 -19.38 -10.27 15.37
CA LYS A 131 -20.42 -11.15 15.92
C LYS A 131 -21.68 -11.19 15.04
N PHE A 132 -22.00 -10.11 14.33
CA PHE A 132 -23.12 -10.09 13.38
C PHE A 132 -22.82 -10.91 12.12
N LEU A 133 -21.54 -11.04 11.73
CA LEU A 133 -21.13 -11.76 10.52
C LEU A 133 -20.94 -13.27 10.74
N GLU A 134 -20.94 -13.73 11.99
CA GLU A 134 -20.89 -15.14 12.39
C GLU A 134 -22.29 -15.78 12.38
#